data_AF-A0A7J5DYG7-F1
#
_entry.id   AF-A0A7J5DYG7-F1
#
_cell.length_a   1.000
_cell.length_b   1.000
_cell.length_c   1.000
_cell.angle_alpha   90.00
_cell.angle_beta   90.00
_cell.angle_gamma   90.00
#
_symmetry.space_group_name_H-M   'P 1'
#
loop_
_entity.id
_entity.type
_entity.pdbx_description
1 polymer ?
#
loop_
_entity_poly.entity_id
_entity_poly.type
_entity_poly.pdbx_seq_one_letter_code
_entity_poly.pdbx_strand_id
1 'polypeptide(L)'
;MVSGIDPSVLRAAREKAGLTQHELARLVGAAGGERISRWELGASVPRPDFLVKLARALDIPTLRLIHMEGEVPDLRALRLKAGLTVPELAAAVNVAVPTYYAWEQGRWTRLPAARQVESLARGLGDTVDVVAAAFNEARQQRLRRG
;
A
#
# COMPACT_ATOMS: atom_id res chain seq x y z
N MET A 1 12.43 -6.32 -7.02
CA MET A 1 11.15 -6.50 -6.28
C MET A 1 10.83 -5.17 -5.63
N VAL A 2 9.80 -4.46 -6.10
CA VAL A 2 9.46 -3.14 -5.54
C VAL A 2 8.86 -3.40 -4.16
N SER A 3 9.68 -3.20 -3.13
CA SER A 3 9.27 -3.26 -1.72
C SER A 3 8.03 -2.40 -1.55
N GLY A 4 6.97 -2.97 -0.94
CA GLY A 4 5.75 -2.23 -0.67
C GLY A 4 5.97 -1.06 0.30
N ILE A 5 7.11 -1.01 0.97
CA ILE A 5 7.46 -0.05 2.01
C ILE A 5 8.83 0.56 1.80
N ASP A 6 9.06 1.74 2.38
CA ASP A 6 10.39 2.33 2.54
C ASP A 6 10.99 1.90 3.90
N PRO A 7 12.02 1.03 3.92
CA PRO A 7 12.63 0.55 5.16
C PRO A 7 13.25 1.67 6.01
N SER A 8 13.82 2.68 5.35
CA SER A 8 14.49 3.80 6.01
C SER A 8 13.49 4.70 6.74
N VAL A 9 12.33 4.94 6.12
CA VAL A 9 11.25 5.72 6.73
C VAL A 9 10.66 5.00 7.93
N LEU A 10 10.47 3.68 7.84
CA LEU A 10 9.99 2.88 8.96
C LEU A 10 10.92 3.00 10.17
N ARG A 11 12.23 2.81 9.95
CA ARG A 11 13.23 2.92 11.01
C ARG A 11 13.27 4.32 11.62
N ALA A 12 13.32 5.36 10.79
CA ALA A 12 13.36 6.74 11.23
C ALA A 12 12.11 7.12 12.04
N ALA A 13 10.93 6.67 11.62
CA ALA A 13 9.67 6.91 12.33
C ALA A 13 9.65 6.19 13.70
N ARG A 14 10.14 4.94 13.77
CA ARG A 14 10.29 4.21 15.03
C ARG A 14 11.22 4.94 15.99
N GLU A 15 12.40 5.35 15.53
CA GLU A 15 13.39 6.05 16.34
C GLU A 15 12.88 7.40 16.83
N LYS A 16 12.16 8.15 15.98
CA LYS A 16 11.48 9.39 16.36
C LYS A 16 10.41 9.18 17.44
N ALA A 17 9.70 8.05 17.39
CA ALA A 17 8.73 7.66 18.41
C ALA A 17 9.38 7.16 19.72
N GLY A 18 10.71 7.07 19.79
CA GLY A 18 11.44 6.59 20.98
C GLY A 18 11.25 5.10 21.25
N LEU A 19 10.81 4.33 20.26
CA LEU A 19 10.48 2.91 20.43
C LEU A 19 11.65 2.01 20.07
N THR A 20 11.88 0.96 20.85
CA THR A 20 12.68 -0.19 20.42
C THR A 20 11.92 -1.02 19.38
N GLN A 21 12.64 -1.86 18.63
CA GLN A 21 12.02 -2.81 17.70
C GLN A 21 11.08 -3.79 18.42
N HIS A 22 11.41 -4.20 19.66
CA HIS A 22 10.55 -5.06 20.48
C HIS A 22 9.27 -4.36 20.95
N GLU A 23 9.35 -3.08 21.34
CA GLU A 23 8.15 -2.30 21.69
C GLU A 23 7.25 -2.10 20.49
N LEU A 24 7.81 -1.71 19.34
CA LEU A 24 7.01 -1.57 18.12
C LEU A 24 6.36 -2.90 17.74
N ALA A 25 7.09 -4.02 17.83
CA ALA A 25 6.54 -5.35 17.57
C ALA A 25 5.33 -5.65 18.46
N ARG A 26 5.41 -5.35 19.76
CA ARG A 26 4.29 -5.52 20.70
C ARG A 26 3.10 -4.65 20.32
N LEU A 27 3.32 -3.37 20.01
CA LEU A 27 2.26 -2.42 19.63
C LEU A 27 1.49 -2.87 18.39
N VAL A 28 2.17 -3.44 17.39
CA VAL A 28 1.54 -3.87 16.14
C VAL A 28 1.12 -5.35 16.12
N GLY A 29 1.35 -6.09 17.21
CA GLY A 29 1.05 -7.52 17.30
C GLY A 29 1.95 -8.40 16.41
N ALA A 30 3.19 -7.99 16.16
CA ALA A 30 4.20 -8.81 15.50
C ALA A 30 4.82 -9.80 16.50
N ALA A 31 5.26 -10.96 16.00
CA ALA A 31 5.79 -12.05 16.84
C ALA A 31 7.08 -11.70 17.62
N GLY A 32 7.79 -10.63 17.25
CA GLY A 32 9.00 -10.19 17.93
C GLY A 32 9.74 -9.08 17.19
N GLY A 33 10.73 -8.47 17.85
CA GLY A 33 11.53 -7.37 17.29
C GLY A 33 12.29 -7.73 16.02
N GLU A 34 12.69 -9.00 15.87
CA GLU A 34 13.35 -9.51 14.65
C GLU A 34 12.51 -9.26 13.39
N ARG A 35 11.18 -9.37 13.48
CA ARG A 35 10.31 -9.11 12.34
C ARG A 35 10.34 -7.63 11.92
N ILE A 36 10.41 -6.72 12.89
CA ILE A 36 10.60 -5.28 12.64
C ILE A 36 11.98 -5.03 12.02
N SER A 37 13.03 -5.64 12.58
CA SER A 37 14.40 -5.54 12.06
C SER A 37 14.47 -5.93 10.58
N ARG A 38 13.87 -7.07 10.20
CA ARG A 38 13.83 -7.50 8.80
C ARG A 38 13.10 -6.53 7.89
N TRP A 39 12.04 -5.86 8.36
CA TRP A 39 11.33 -4.83 7.60
C TRP A 39 12.18 -3.57 7.45
N GLU A 40 12.84 -3.11 8.51
CA GLU A 40 13.75 -1.95 8.51
C GLU A 40 15.02 -2.16 7.67
N LEU A 41 15.45 -3.41 7.49
CA LEU A 41 16.55 -3.80 6.62
C LEU A 41 16.11 -4.08 5.17
N GLY A 42 14.80 -4.07 4.89
CA GLY A 42 14.26 -4.48 3.59
C GLY A 42 14.44 -5.98 3.27
N ALA A 43 14.79 -6.80 4.26
CA ALA A 43 14.96 -8.25 4.14
C ALA A 43 13.63 -9.02 4.06
N SER A 44 12.51 -8.35 4.37
CA SER A 44 11.15 -8.81 4.09
C SER A 44 10.20 -7.63 4.02
N VAL A 45 8.99 -7.86 3.49
CA VAL A 45 7.94 -6.84 3.38
C VAL A 45 6.80 -7.19 4.34
N PRO A 46 6.27 -6.23 5.13
CA PRO A 46 5.09 -6.46 5.96
C PRO A 46 3.86 -6.75 5.09
N ARG A 47 2.93 -7.53 5.62
CA ARG A 47 1.59 -7.62 5.02
C ARG A 47 0.88 -6.26 5.09
N PRO A 48 -0.08 -5.98 4.18
CA PRO A 48 -0.79 -4.70 4.16
C PRO A 48 -1.47 -4.33 5.48
N ASP A 49 -2.01 -5.29 6.23
CA ASP A 49 -2.62 -5.03 7.54
C ASP A 49 -1.59 -4.50 8.56
N PHE A 50 -0.35 -5.02 8.54
CA PHE A 50 0.73 -4.52 9.36
C PHE A 50 1.15 -3.10 8.97
N LEU A 51 1.03 -2.70 7.69
CA LEU A 51 1.32 -1.32 7.29
C LEU A 51 0.43 -0.32 8.01
N VAL A 52 -0.87 -0.60 8.07
CA VAL A 52 -1.83 0.26 8.78
C VAL A 52 -1.55 0.27 10.28
N LYS A 53 -1.21 -0.88 10.87
CA LYS A 53 -0.85 -0.97 12.29
C LYS A 53 0.42 -0.19 12.62
N LEU A 54 1.46 -0.30 11.78
CA LEU A 54 2.72 0.44 11.91
C LEU A 54 2.48 1.94 11.81
N ALA A 55 1.74 2.38 10.78
CA ALA A 55 1.40 3.78 10.59
C ALA A 55 0.68 4.38 11.81
N ARG A 56 -0.31 3.66 12.35
CA ARG A 56 -1.04 4.05 13.56
C ARG A 56 -0.14 4.07 14.80
N ALA A 57 0.68 3.04 15.01
CA ALA A 57 1.57 2.95 16.17
C ALA A 57 2.67 4.04 16.16
N LEU A 58 3.06 4.50 14.98
CA LEU A 58 4.09 5.51 14.78
C LEU A 58 3.51 6.92 14.58
N ASP A 59 2.19 7.07 14.64
CA ASP A 59 1.47 8.33 14.43
C ASP A 59 1.87 9.06 13.13
N ILE A 60 1.91 8.31 12.02
CA ILE A 60 2.19 8.85 10.69
C ILE A 60 1.19 8.35 9.65
N PRO A 61 0.98 9.09 8.54
CA PRO A 61 0.15 8.60 7.44
C PRO A 61 0.71 7.30 6.83
N THR A 62 -0.14 6.31 6.54
CA THR A 62 0.28 5.03 5.94
C THR A 62 1.03 5.21 4.62
N LEU A 63 0.61 6.17 3.80
CA LEU A 63 1.28 6.51 2.53
C LEU A 63 2.74 6.92 2.73
N ARG A 64 3.10 7.48 3.90
CA ARG A 64 4.48 7.85 4.21
C ARG A 64 5.40 6.63 4.37
N LEU A 65 4.85 5.48 4.75
CA LEU A 65 5.60 4.22 4.83
C LEU A 65 5.69 3.51 3.47
N ILE A 66 4.87 3.89 2.49
CA ILE A 66 4.78 3.21 1.20
C ILE A 66 5.75 3.86 0.21
N HIS A 67 6.57 3.05 -0.44
CA HIS A 67 7.39 3.54 -1.55
C HIS A 67 6.48 3.88 -2.74
N MET A 68 6.53 5.13 -3.21
CA MET A 68 5.75 5.65 -4.34
C MET A 68 6.68 6.26 -5.39
N GLU A 69 6.36 6.02 -6.66
CA GLU A 69 7.00 6.73 -7.78
C GLU A 69 6.20 8.01 -8.06
N GLY A 70 6.64 9.13 -7.51
CA GLY A 70 5.98 10.43 -7.64
C GLY A 70 5.09 10.82 -6.46
N GLU A 71 4.35 11.91 -6.62
CA GLU A 71 3.52 12.50 -5.56
C GLU A 71 2.09 11.93 -5.50
N VAL A 72 1.60 11.41 -6.63
CA VAL A 72 0.25 10.84 -6.73
C VAL A 72 0.31 9.35 -6.43
N PRO A 73 -0.53 8.83 -5.52
CA PRO A 73 -0.56 7.39 -5.25
C PRO A 73 -1.16 6.61 -6.43
N ASP A 74 -0.51 5.51 -6.82
CA ASP A 74 -1.06 4.52 -7.74
C ASP A 74 -2.08 3.60 -7.03
N LEU A 75 -2.74 2.72 -7.80
CA LEU A 75 -3.72 1.78 -7.23
C LEU A 75 -3.11 0.88 -6.15
N ARG A 76 -1.84 0.52 -6.30
CA ARG A 76 -1.11 -0.29 -5.33
C ARG A 76 -0.93 0.47 -4.01
N ALA A 77 -0.52 1.73 -4.07
CA ALA A 77 -0.35 2.58 -2.89
C ALA A 77 -1.68 2.81 -2.17
N LEU A 78 -2.77 3.09 -2.90
CA LEU A 78 -4.10 3.19 -2.30
C LEU A 78 -4.52 1.90 -1.60
N ARG A 79 -4.30 0.75 -2.24
CA ARG A 79 -4.63 -0.56 -1.66
C ARG A 79 -3.81 -0.84 -0.39
N LEU A 80 -2.51 -0.54 -0.41
CA LEU A 80 -1.64 -0.71 0.76
C LEU A 80 -2.02 0.25 1.89
N LYS A 81 -2.41 1.50 1.57
CA LYS A 81 -2.94 2.47 2.53
C LYS A 81 -4.20 1.95 3.21
N ALA A 82 -5.08 1.28 2.46
CA ALA A 82 -6.28 0.63 2.98
C ALA A 82 -5.99 -0.65 3.78
N GLY A 83 -4.75 -1.14 3.78
CA GLY A 83 -4.36 -2.36 4.47
C GLY A 83 -4.86 -3.64 3.80
N LEU A 84 -5.14 -3.59 2.50
CA LEU A 84 -5.72 -4.69 1.75
C LEU A 84 -4.68 -5.43 0.91
N THR A 85 -4.80 -6.75 0.84
CA THR A 85 -4.15 -7.56 -0.18
C THR A 85 -4.93 -7.49 -1.50
N VAL A 86 -4.29 -7.87 -2.60
CA VAL A 86 -4.97 -7.93 -3.90
C VAL A 86 -6.21 -8.85 -3.85
N PRO A 87 -6.14 -10.09 -3.32
CA PRO A 87 -7.32 -10.95 -3.23
C PRO A 87 -8.46 -10.35 -2.40
N GLU A 88 -8.14 -9.71 -1.26
CA GLU A 88 -9.15 -9.09 -0.39
C GLU A 88 -9.90 -7.97 -1.12
N LEU A 89 -9.18 -7.04 -1.78
CA LEU A 89 -9.83 -5.94 -2.50
C LEU A 89 -10.58 -6.45 -3.73
N ALA A 90 -9.99 -7.36 -4.50
CA ALA A 90 -10.64 -7.93 -5.68
C ALA A 90 -11.97 -8.63 -5.32
N ALA A 91 -11.98 -9.40 -4.22
CA ALA A 91 -13.19 -10.02 -3.69
C ALA A 91 -14.22 -8.95 -3.24
N ALA A 92 -13.78 -7.93 -2.49
CA ALA A 92 -14.65 -6.87 -2.00
C ALA A 92 -15.34 -6.07 -3.12
N VAL A 93 -14.69 -5.90 -4.27
CA VAL A 93 -15.22 -5.13 -5.41
C VAL A 93 -15.78 -6.01 -6.53
N ASN A 94 -15.87 -7.33 -6.30
CA ASN A 94 -16.36 -8.32 -7.27
C ASN A 94 -15.63 -8.26 -8.63
N VAL A 95 -14.29 -8.28 -8.58
CA VAL A 95 -13.41 -8.29 -9.75
C VAL A 95 -12.49 -9.50 -9.65
N ALA A 96 -12.18 -10.14 -10.79
CA ALA A 96 -11.22 -11.23 -10.81
C ALA A 96 -9.81 -10.73 -10.41
N VAL A 97 -9.11 -11.49 -9.57
CA VAL A 97 -7.75 -11.16 -9.11
C VAL A 97 -6.77 -10.83 -10.25
N PRO A 98 -6.71 -11.59 -11.37
CA PRO A 98 -5.85 -11.25 -12.50
C PRO A 98 -6.18 -9.89 -13.14
N THR A 99 -7.47 -9.53 -13.20
CA THR A 99 -7.93 -8.24 -13.71
C THR A 99 -7.42 -7.11 -12.82
N TYR A 100 -7.51 -7.26 -11.51
CA TYR A 100 -7.00 -6.26 -10.57
C TYR A 100 -5.47 -6.14 -10.63
N TYR A 101 -4.73 -7.26 -10.74
CA TYR A 101 -3.29 -7.21 -10.98
C TYR A 101 -2.92 -6.48 -12.27
N ALA A 102 -3.70 -6.67 -13.34
CA ALA A 102 -3.49 -5.95 -14.59
C ALA A 102 -3.70 -4.44 -14.40
N TRP A 103 -4.71 -4.04 -13.61
CA TRP A 103 -4.94 -2.63 -13.25
C TRP A 103 -3.78 -2.03 -12.45
N GLU A 104 -3.23 -2.70 -11.43
CA GLU A 104 -2.08 -2.14 -10.70
C GLU A 104 -0.83 -1.94 -11.58
N GLN A 105 -0.74 -2.70 -12.68
CA GLN A 105 0.42 -2.69 -13.56
C GLN A 105 0.28 -1.76 -14.77
N GLY A 106 -0.75 -0.92 -14.83
CA GLY A 106 -0.96 -0.08 -16.02
C GLY A 106 -1.50 -0.88 -17.23
N ARG A 107 -2.00 -2.11 -17.04
CA ARG A 107 -2.38 -3.04 -18.11
C ARG A 107 -3.89 -3.13 -18.27
N TRP A 108 -4.47 -2.19 -19.01
CA TRP A 108 -5.85 -2.26 -19.47
C TRP A 108 -6.04 -1.58 -20.83
N THR A 109 -7.04 -2.03 -21.57
CA THR A 109 -7.38 -1.49 -22.90
C THR A 109 -8.33 -0.30 -22.80
N ARG A 110 -9.25 -0.31 -21.84
CA ARG A 110 -10.23 0.76 -21.58
C ARG A 110 -10.35 0.98 -20.08
N LEU A 111 -10.60 2.23 -19.68
CA LEU A 111 -10.84 2.54 -18.28
C LEU A 111 -12.02 1.70 -17.75
N PRO A 112 -11.96 1.16 -16.52
CA PRO A 112 -13.08 0.45 -15.92
C PRO A 112 -14.36 1.29 -15.93
N ALA A 113 -15.52 0.62 -15.96
CA ALA A 113 -16.80 1.32 -15.94
C ALA A 113 -16.96 2.14 -14.65
N ALA A 114 -17.74 3.23 -14.68
CA ALA A 114 -17.94 4.11 -13.53
C ALA A 114 -18.32 3.34 -12.25
N ARG A 115 -19.24 2.38 -12.35
CA ARG A 115 -19.63 1.47 -11.24
C ARG A 115 -18.46 0.71 -10.60
N GLN A 116 -17.43 0.36 -11.38
CA GLN A 116 -16.25 -0.34 -10.88
C GLN A 116 -15.32 0.63 -10.15
N VAL A 117 -15.16 1.85 -10.68
CA VAL A 117 -14.39 2.91 -10.02
C VAL A 117 -15.06 3.32 -8.70
N GLU A 118 -16.38 3.42 -8.65
CA GLU A 118 -17.17 3.69 -7.44
C GLU A 118 -17.05 2.56 -6.40
N SER A 119 -17.11 1.30 -6.84
CA SER A 119 -16.89 0.16 -5.93
C SER A 119 -15.46 0.13 -5.40
N LEU A 120 -14.45 0.46 -6.22
CA LEU A 120 -13.06 0.60 -5.77
C LEU A 120 -12.90 1.74 -4.77
N ALA A 121 -13.50 2.91 -5.02
CA ALA A 121 -13.48 4.05 -4.09
C ALA A 121 -14.03 3.65 -2.72
N ARG A 122 -15.20 2.98 -2.69
CA ARG A 122 -15.77 2.45 -1.45
C ARG A 122 -14.88 1.40 -0.78
N GLY A 123 -14.34 0.45 -1.55
CA GLY A 123 -13.48 -0.63 -1.02
C GLY A 123 -12.14 -0.12 -0.47
N LEU A 124 -11.59 0.94 -1.08
CA LEU A 124 -10.35 1.58 -0.66
C LEU A 124 -10.55 2.61 0.46
N GLY A 125 -11.79 3.06 0.70
CA GLY A 125 -12.09 4.14 1.63
C GLY A 125 -11.62 5.51 1.15
N ASP A 126 -11.64 5.74 -0.17
CA ASP A 126 -11.22 6.98 -0.84
C ASP A 126 -12.30 7.49 -1.80
N THR A 127 -12.11 8.66 -2.42
CA THR A 127 -13.07 9.23 -3.38
C THR A 127 -12.87 8.66 -4.79
N VAL A 128 -13.91 8.79 -5.63
CA VAL A 128 -13.86 8.40 -7.05
C VAL A 128 -12.74 9.14 -7.78
N ASP A 129 -12.55 10.43 -7.49
CA ASP A 129 -11.50 11.25 -8.11
C ASP A 129 -10.10 10.75 -7.77
N VAL A 130 -9.86 10.37 -6.52
CA VAL A 130 -8.59 9.79 -6.07
C VAL A 130 -8.31 8.46 -6.78
N VAL A 131 -9.32 7.60 -6.90
CA VAL A 131 -9.17 6.32 -7.60
C VAL A 131 -8.94 6.53 -9.10
N ALA A 132 -9.66 7.47 -9.73
CA ALA A 132 -9.46 7.81 -11.13
C ALA A 132 -8.05 8.37 -11.39
N ALA A 133 -7.54 9.24 -10.51
CA ALA A 133 -6.18 9.72 -10.56
C ALA A 133 -5.16 8.58 -10.42
N ALA A 134 -5.41 7.62 -9.53
CA ALA A 134 -4.55 6.45 -9.34
C ALA A 134 -4.51 5.52 -10.56
N PHE A 135 -5.62 5.37 -11.29
CA PHE A 135 -5.61 4.69 -12.60
C PHE A 135 -4.72 5.44 -13.60
N ASN A 136 -4.83 6.76 -13.68
CA ASN A 136 -3.97 7.54 -14.58
C ASN A 136 -2.49 7.39 -14.21
N GLU A 137 -2.15 7.47 -12.92
CA GLU A 137 -0.76 7.32 -12.46
C GLU A 137 -0.20 5.91 -12.76
N ALA A 138 -0.96 4.84 -12.51
CA ALA A 138 -0.51 3.47 -12.83
C ALA A 138 -0.21 3.30 -14.33
N ARG A 139 -0.96 3.99 -15.21
CA ARG A 139 -0.68 4.01 -16.65
C ARG A 139 0.59 4.80 -16.98
N GLN A 140 0.77 5.99 -16.38
CA GLN A 140 1.95 6.83 -16.60
C GLN A 140 3.23 6.13 -16.15
N GLN A 141 3.22 5.48 -14.98
CA GLN A 141 4.37 4.70 -14.50
C GLN A 141 4.74 3.56 -15.46
N ARG A 142 3.75 2.87 -16.03
CA ARG A 142 4.02 1.87 -17.07
C ARG A 142 4.71 2.46 -18.29
N LEU A 143 4.25 3.63 -18.76
CA LEU A 143 4.84 4.31 -19.91
C LEU A 143 6.26 4.82 -19.62
N ARG A 144 6.56 5.23 -18.39
CA ARG A 144 7.92 5.66 -17.97
C ARG A 144 8.91 4.50 -17.89
N ARG A 145 8.43 3.27 -17.67
CA ARG A 145 9.25 2.06 -17.48
C ARG A 145 9.49 1.24 -18.76
N GLY A 146 8.73 1.51 -19.82
CA GLY A 146 8.83 0.83 -21.12
C GLY A 146 9.62 1.65 -22.11
#